data_AF-A0A1H8TY77-F1
#
_entry.id   AF-A0A1H8TY77-F1
#
_cell.length_a   1.000
_cell.length_b   1.000
_cell.length_c   1.000
_cell.angle_alpha   90.00
_cell.angle_beta   90.00
_cell.angle_gamma   90.00
#
_symmetry.space_group_name_H-M   'P 1'
#
loop_
_entity.id
_entity.type
_entity.pdbx_description
1 polymer ?
#
loop_
_entity_poly.entity_id
_entity_poly.type
_entity_poly.pdbx_seq_one_letter_code
_entity_poly.pdbx_strand_id
1 'polypeptide(L)' 'MPEAVRVLTEAVASRNGSTSDAYLLACAWLLDADIWSHDRDFAGTGWPSWSNANLLRALGDA' A
#
# COMPACT_ATOMS: atom_id res chain seq x y z
N MET A 1 -12.20 1.67 -19.91
CA MET A 1 -11.59 0.86 -18.84
C MET A 1 -11.93 1.51 -17.51
N PRO A 2 -12.38 0.78 -16.48
CA PRO A 2 -12.56 1.33 -15.14
C PRO A 2 -11.22 1.90 -14.65
N GLU A 3 -11.24 3.02 -13.95
CA GLU A 3 -10.05 3.74 -13.47
C GLU A 3 -9.08 2.82 -12.72
N ALA A 4 -9.60 1.96 -11.84
CA ALA A 4 -8.81 0.99 -11.08
C ALA A 4 -7.95 0.06 -11.96
N VAL A 5 -8.43 -0.29 -13.16
CA VAL A 5 -7.68 -1.13 -14.12
C VAL A 5 -6.48 -0.38 -14.69
N ARG A 6 -6.61 0.94 -14.90
CA ARG A 6 -5.51 1.79 -15.36
C ARG A 6 -4.47 1.95 -14.24
N VAL A 7 -4.92 2.23 -13.02
CA VAL A 7 -4.08 2.34 -11.82
C VAL A 7 -3.28 1.05 -11.58
N LEU A 8 -3.89 -0.13 -11.73
CA LEU A 8 -3.22 -1.43 -11.61
C LEU A 8 -2.14 -1.67 -12.69
N THR A 9 -2.29 -1.09 -13.88
CA THR A 9 -1.31 -1.25 -14.97
C THR A 9 -0.04 -0.43 -14.68
N GLU A 10 -0.18 0.67 -13.95
CA GLU A 10 0.92 1.58 -13.58
C GLU A 10 1.50 1.26 -12.20
N ALA A 11 0.80 0.44 -11.40
CA ALA A 11 1.24 0.05 -10.07
C ALA A 11 2.50 -0.81 -10.10
N VAL A 12 3.48 -0.44 -9.26
CA VAL A 12 4.68 -1.24 -9.04
C VAL A 12 4.26 -2.59 -8.48
N ALA A 13 4.71 -3.68 -9.12
CA ALA A 13 4.43 -5.01 -8.64
C ALA A 13 4.91 -5.16 -7.18
N SER A 14 4.04 -5.68 -6.31
CA SER A 14 4.47 -6.11 -4.98
C SER A 14 5.68 -7.03 -5.10
N ARG A 15 6.60 -6.94 -4.15
CA ARG A 15 7.89 -7.63 -4.19
C ARG A 15 7.77 -9.16 -4.32
N ASN A 16 6.62 -9.71 -3.94
CA ASN A 16 6.28 -11.14 -3.99
C ASN A 16 5.44 -11.54 -5.23
N GLY A 17 5.00 -10.58 -6.07
CA GLY A 17 4.13 -10.83 -7.22
C GLY A 17 2.66 -11.12 -6.88
N SER A 18 2.21 -10.84 -5.65
CA SER A 18 0.82 -11.02 -5.19
C SER A 18 -0.13 -10.05 -5.87
N THR A 19 -1.13 -10.59 -6.57
CA THR A 19 -2.22 -9.80 -7.16
C THR A 19 -3.04 -9.08 -6.09
N SER A 20 -3.20 -9.67 -4.90
CA SER A 20 -3.92 -9.05 -3.78
C SER A 20 -3.25 -7.76 -3.31
N ASP A 21 -1.91 -7.76 -3.26
CA ASP A 21 -1.13 -6.58 -2.85
C ASP A 21 -1.25 -5.47 -3.89
N ALA A 22 -1.29 -5.83 -5.18
CA ALA A 22 -1.53 -4.87 -6.26
C ALA A 22 -2.90 -4.21 -6.16
N TYR A 23 -3.95 -4.95 -5.79
CA TYR A 23 -5.28 -4.36 -5.55
C TYR A 23 -5.27 -3.39 -4.35
N LEU A 24 -4.58 -3.74 -3.26
CA LEU A 24 -4.46 -2.85 -2.10
C LEU A 24 -3.66 -1.59 -2.42
N LEU A 25 -2.57 -1.69 -3.19
CA LEU A 25 -1.82 -0.54 -3.69
C LEU A 25 -2.67 0.36 -4.59
N ALA A 26 -3.44 -0.24 -5.51
CA ALA A 26 -4.33 0.54 -6.37
C ALA A 26 -5.42 1.28 -5.59
N CYS A 27 -6.00 0.65 -4.56
CA CYS A 27 -6.95 1.32 -3.67
C CYS A 27 -6.28 2.46 -2.89
N ALA A 28 -5.07 2.25 -2.39
CA ALA A 28 -4.32 3.26 -1.65
C ALA A 28 -3.98 4.48 -2.52
N TRP A 29 -3.58 4.25 -3.78
CA TRP A 29 -3.39 5.30 -4.78
C TRP A 29 -4.66 6.06 -5.09
N LEU A 30 -5.77 5.34 -5.33
CA LEU A 30 -7.04 5.96 -5.66
C LEU A 30 -7.58 6.85 -4.52
N LEU A 31 -7.35 6.45 -3.28
CA LEU A 31 -7.84 7.14 -2.09
C LEU A 31 -6.84 8.15 -1.51
N ASP A 32 -5.64 8.27 -2.10
CA ASP A 32 -4.52 9.05 -1.57
C ASP A 32 -4.28 8.77 -0.07
N ALA A 33 -4.23 7.48 0.28
CA ALA A 33 -4.19 7.01 1.65
C ALA A 33 -3.01 6.08 1.90
N ASP A 34 -2.38 6.21 3.06
CA ASP A 34 -1.33 5.31 3.50
C ASP A 34 -1.87 3.91 3.80
N ILE A 35 -1.06 2.87 3.56
CA ILE A 35 -1.43 1.50 3.88
C ILE A 35 -1.03 1.18 5.31
N TRP A 36 -1.97 0.71 6.13
CA TRP A 36 -1.65 0.07 7.40
C TRP A 36 -1.83 -1.44 7.28
N SER A 37 -0.76 -2.20 7.49
CA SER A 37 -0.79 -3.66 7.40
C SER A 37 0.27 -4.32 8.29
N HIS A 38 0.01 -5.57 8.67
CA HIS A 38 1.04 -6.45 9.25
C HIS A 38 1.98 -7.04 8.20
N ASP A 39 1.58 -6.98 6.94
CA ASP A 39 2.37 -7.48 5.82
C ASP A 39 3.54 -6.54 5.52
N ARG A 40 4.74 -7.11 5.50
CA ARG A 40 5.99 -6.36 5.26
C ARG A 40 6.31 -6.23 3.77
N ASP A 41 5.60 -6.93 2.90
CA ASP A 41 5.88 -6.93 1.46
C ASP A 41 5.46 -5.62 0.77
N PHE A 42 4.66 -4.78 1.44
CA PHE A 42 4.42 -3.40 1.03
C PHE A 42 5.66 -2.50 1.17
N ALA A 43 6.65 -2.90 1.97
CA ALA A 43 7.88 -2.14 2.11
C ALA A 43 8.70 -2.19 0.81
N GLY A 44 9.03 -1.02 0.27
CA GLY A 44 9.80 -0.89 -0.98
C GLY A 44 8.95 -0.88 -2.25
N THR A 45 7.61 -0.87 -2.13
CA THR A 45 6.69 -0.62 -3.26
C THR A 45 6.69 0.83 -3.75
N GLY A 46 7.27 1.74 -2.97
CA GLY A 46 7.27 3.19 -3.25
C GLY A 46 6.04 3.92 -2.70
N TRP A 47 5.08 3.21 -2.10
CA TRP A 47 3.93 3.82 -1.42
C TRP A 47 4.12 3.83 0.12
N PRO A 48 3.65 4.88 0.83
CA PRO A 48 3.69 4.90 2.29
C PRO A 48 2.95 3.70 2.90
N SER A 49 3.63 3.00 3.81
CA SER A 49 3.05 1.89 4.56
C SER A 49 3.53 1.86 6.01
N TRP A 50 2.61 1.47 6.90
CA TRP A 50 2.79 1.43 8.33
C TRP A 50 2.66 0.00 8.85
N SER A 51 3.59 -0.38 9.74
CA SER A 51 3.39 -1.50 10.65
C SER A 51 2.68 -1.03 11.92
N ASN A 52 2.08 -1.94 12.70
CA ASN A 52 1.51 -1.58 14.01
C ASN A 52 2.52 -0.85 14.89
N ALA A 53 3.79 -1.29 14.90
CA ALA A 53 4.82 -0.68 15.74
C ALA A 53 5.08 0.79 15.36
N ASN A 54 5.15 1.09 14.06
CA ASN A 54 5.40 2.45 13.59
C ASN A 54 4.17 3.34 13.73
N LEU A 55 2.98 2.81 13.42
CA LEU A 55 1.72 3.53 13.60
C LEU A 55 1.50 3.89 15.06
N LEU A 56 1.69 2.94 15.99
CA LEU A 56 1.52 3.17 17.42
C LEU A 56 2.54 4.18 17.97
N ARG A 57 3.78 4.19 17.48
CA ARG A 57 4.75 5.25 17.81
C ARG A 57 4.25 6.61 17.34
N ALA A 58 3.87 6.72 16.07
CA ALA A 58 3.41 7.98 15.49
C ALA A 58 2.16 8.52 16.21
N LEU A 59 1.25 7.64 16.65
CA LEU A 59 0.05 8.02 17.40
C LEU A 59 0.32 8.32 18.88
N GLY A 60 1.34 7.69 19.48
CA GLY A 60 1.75 7.95 20.87
C GLY A 60 2.60 9.21 21.04
N ASP A 61 3.26 9.64 19.97
CA ASP A 61 4.05 10.87 19.89
C ASP A 61 3.20 12.08 19.41
N ALA A 62 1.87 11.97 19.39
CA ALA A 62 0.90 12.98 18.94
C ALA A 62 0.19 13.72 20.09
#